data_AF-A0A821W4D9-F1
#
_entry.id   AF-A0A821W4D9-F1
#
_cell.length_a   1.000
_cell.length_b   1.000
_cell.length_c   1.000
_cell.angle_alpha   90.00
_cell.angle_beta   90.00
_cell.angle_gamma   90.00
#
_symmetry.space_group_name_H-M   'P 1'
#
loop_
_entity.id
_entity.type
_entity.pdbx_description
1 polymer ?
#
loop_
_entity_poly.entity_id
_entity_poly.type
_entity_poly.pdbx_seq_one_letter_code
_entity_poly.pdbx_strand_id
1 'polypeptide(L)'
;ASIVSMVYAQSEILQKEVFLFERIDTIGPKALKHLSAICFLRPTKENIEALVHELHEPKYGSYHICINFVELNYIKDLAEADEFDCVRVVQEFYADYLAVNRHLYSLNIPMTYQVI
;
A
#
# COMPACT_ATOMS: atom_id res chain seq x y z
N ALA A 1 6.52 2.74 -3.63
CA ALA A 1 7.73 1.94 -3.36
C ALA A 1 8.81 2.70 -2.58
N SER A 2 9.03 3.99 -2.80
CA SER A 2 10.18 4.74 -2.26
C SER A 2 10.38 4.66 -0.74
N ILE A 3 9.30 4.61 0.06
CA ILE A 3 9.40 4.51 1.53
C ILE A 3 10.07 3.20 1.95
N VAL A 4 9.57 2.06 1.46
CA VAL A 4 10.11 0.72 1.78
C VAL A 4 11.55 0.57 1.28
N SER A 5 11.84 1.07 0.08
CA SER A 5 13.19 1.02 -0.51
C SER A 5 14.24 1.84 0.25
N MET A 6 13.84 2.82 1.08
CA MET A 6 14.77 3.60 1.90
C MET A 6 15.13 2.92 3.23
N VAL A 7 14.28 2.00 3.71
CA VAL A 7 14.43 1.39 5.04
C VAL A 7 14.90 -0.07 4.99
N TYR A 8 14.76 -0.74 3.85
CA TYR A 8 15.19 -2.14 3.70
C TYR A 8 15.95 -2.36 2.38
N ALA A 9 17.02 -3.15 2.46
CA ALA A 9 17.66 -3.69 1.27
C ALA A 9 16.84 -4.84 0.68
N GLN A 10 16.93 -5.04 -0.63
CA GLN A 10 16.19 -6.11 -1.32
C GLN A 10 16.51 -7.51 -0.75
N SER A 11 17.76 -7.76 -0.35
CA SER A 11 18.19 -9.01 0.28
C SER A 11 17.49 -9.27 1.62
N GLU A 12 17.31 -8.23 2.44
CA GLU A 12 16.63 -8.33 3.74
C GLU A 12 15.14 -8.64 3.58
N ILE A 13 14.51 -8.09 2.54
CA ILE A 13 13.09 -8.32 2.26
C ILE A 13 12.85 -9.73 1.71
N LEU A 14 13.77 -10.23 0.88
CA LEU A 14 13.72 -11.62 0.40
C LEU A 14 13.85 -12.64 1.53
N GLN A 15 14.65 -12.36 2.55
CA GLN A 15 14.74 -13.20 3.77
C GLN A 15 13.42 -13.26 4.56
N LYS A 16 12.54 -12.28 4.36
CA LYS A 16 11.19 -12.23 4.94
C LYS A 16 10.12 -12.79 4.00
N GLU A 17 10.52 -13.55 2.98
CA GLU A 17 9.62 -14.23 2.04
C GLU A 17 8.75 -13.27 1.22
N VAL A 18 9.22 -12.04 1.00
CA VAL A 18 8.57 -11.08 0.10
C VAL A 18 9.33 -11.07 -1.23
N PHE A 19 8.72 -11.68 -2.25
CA PHE A 19 9.37 -11.96 -3.54
C PHE A 19 9.06 -10.94 -4.64
N LEU A 20 7.91 -10.24 -4.54
CA LEU A 20 7.41 -9.34 -5.59
C LEU A 20 7.16 -7.95 -5.01
N PHE A 21 7.60 -6.92 -5.75
CA PHE A 21 7.26 -5.52 -5.50
C PHE A 21 6.59 -4.95 -6.75
N GLU A 22 5.30 -4.64 -6.62
CA GLU A 22 4.50 -4.07 -7.70
C GLU A 22 3.86 -2.77 -7.21
N ARG A 23 3.56 -1.85 -8.14
CA ARG A 23 2.70 -0.72 -7.83
C ARG A 23 1.26 -1.12 -8.09
N ILE A 24 0.33 -0.56 -7.31
CA ILE A 24 -1.10 -0.88 -7.42
C ILE A 24 -1.70 -0.48 -8.78
N ASP A 25 -1.12 0.52 -9.45
CA ASP A 25 -1.51 0.96 -10.79
C ASP A 25 -0.90 0.12 -11.94
N THR A 26 -0.13 -0.93 -11.61
CA THR A 26 0.51 -1.79 -12.62
C THR A 26 -0.47 -2.84 -13.11
N ILE A 27 -0.94 -2.70 -14.35
CA ILE A 27 -1.79 -3.70 -15.01
C ILE A 27 -0.90 -4.87 -15.44
N GLY A 28 -1.05 -6.03 -14.81
CA GLY A 28 -0.22 -7.20 -15.06
C GLY A 28 -1.03 -8.49 -15.12
N PRO A 29 -0.86 -9.33 -16.16
CA PRO A 29 -1.54 -10.61 -16.22
C PRO A 29 -0.86 -11.60 -15.27
N LYS A 30 -1.60 -12.06 -14.24
CA LYS A 30 -1.56 -13.39 -13.60
C LYS A 30 -2.29 -13.32 -12.26
N ALA A 31 -3.39 -14.05 -12.13
CA ALA A 31 -3.94 -14.38 -10.84
C ALA A 31 -2.91 -15.24 -10.07
N LEU A 32 -2.40 -14.70 -8.97
CA LEU A 32 -1.42 -15.33 -8.07
C LEU A 32 -2.11 -15.69 -6.74
N LYS A 33 -3.20 -16.45 -6.84
CA LYS A 33 -4.09 -16.77 -5.70
C LYS A 33 -3.44 -17.54 -4.54
N HIS A 34 -2.26 -18.14 -4.77
CA HIS A 34 -1.49 -18.82 -3.73
C HIS A 34 -0.62 -17.85 -2.90
N LEU A 35 -0.49 -16.59 -3.32
CA LEU A 35 0.28 -15.56 -2.64
C LEU A 35 -0.64 -14.66 -1.81
N SER A 36 -0.05 -14.09 -0.76
CA SER A 36 -0.65 -13.05 0.07
C SER A 36 -0.02 -11.70 -0.27
N ALA A 37 -0.85 -10.67 -0.39
CA ALA A 37 -0.41 -9.33 -0.72
C ALA A 37 -0.38 -8.44 0.54
N ILE A 38 0.63 -7.56 0.61
CA ILE A 38 0.69 -6.48 1.59
C ILE A 38 0.56 -5.16 0.83
N CYS A 39 -0.58 -4.49 0.99
CA CYS A 39 -0.86 -3.21 0.37
C CYS A 39 -0.37 -2.09 1.29
N PHE A 40 0.76 -1.49 0.93
CA PHE A 40 1.33 -0.36 1.66
C PHE A 40 1.14 0.94 0.87
N LEU A 41 0.16 1.76 1.27
CA LEU A 41 -0.33 2.88 0.46
C LEU A 41 -0.51 4.15 1.31
N ARG A 42 -0.36 5.32 0.67
CA ARG A 42 -0.83 6.59 1.25
C ARG A 42 -2.35 6.70 1.07
N PRO A 43 -3.10 7.27 2.03
CA PRO A 43 -4.56 7.41 1.94
C PRO A 43 -4.93 8.59 1.00
N THR A 44 -4.60 8.47 -0.28
CA THR A 44 -5.08 9.40 -1.31
C THR A 44 -6.26 8.76 -2.02
N LYS A 45 -7.17 9.58 -2.54
CA LYS A 45 -8.38 9.10 -3.22
C LYS A 45 -8.04 8.11 -4.34
N GLU A 46 -7.00 8.40 -5.12
CA GLU A 46 -6.54 7.58 -6.24
C GLU A 46 -6.04 6.20 -5.78
N ASN A 47 -5.35 6.14 -4.63
CA ASN A 47 -4.86 4.87 -4.09
C ASN A 47 -6.00 4.02 -3.53
N ILE A 48 -7.01 4.65 -2.92
CA ILE A 48 -8.19 3.93 -2.43
C ILE A 48 -9.02 3.40 -3.60
N GLU A 49 -9.25 4.21 -4.63
CA GLU A 49 -9.94 3.76 -5.85
C GLU A 49 -9.21 2.61 -6.54
N ALA A 50 -7.88 2.68 -6.64
CA ALA A 50 -7.07 1.60 -7.18
C ALA A 50 -7.18 0.31 -6.34
N LEU A 51 -7.25 0.43 -5.01
CA LEU A 51 -7.42 -0.70 -4.11
C LEU A 51 -8.81 -1.33 -4.20
N VAL A 52 -9.86 -0.50 -4.30
CA VAL A 52 -11.22 -0.96 -4.57
C VAL A 52 -11.29 -1.73 -5.88
N HIS A 53 -10.67 -1.20 -6.94
CA HIS A 53 -10.62 -1.87 -8.24
C HIS A 53 -9.87 -3.21 -8.18
N GLU A 54 -8.75 -3.26 -7.46
CA GLU A 54 -8.00 -4.50 -7.23
C GLU A 54 -8.84 -5.54 -6.45
N LEU A 55 -9.64 -5.13 -5.47
CA LEU A 55 -10.49 -6.05 -4.69
C LEU A 55 -11.68 -6.62 -5.48
N HIS A 56 -12.20 -5.88 -6.47
CA HIS A 56 -13.24 -6.39 -7.36
C HIS A 56 -12.77 -7.54 -8.25
N GLU A 57 -11.49 -7.56 -8.63
CA GLU A 57 -10.91 -8.67 -9.41
C GLU A 57 -9.56 -9.09 -8.81
N PRO A 58 -9.57 -9.75 -7.63
CA PRO A 58 -8.37 -9.85 -6.80
C PRO A 58 -7.30 -10.69 -7.49
N LYS A 59 -6.10 -10.13 -7.66
CA LYS A 59 -4.96 -10.87 -8.19
C LYS A 59 -4.45 -11.91 -7.19
N TYR A 60 -4.50 -11.63 -5.90
CA TYR A 60 -3.92 -12.45 -4.84
C TYR A 60 -5.00 -13.21 -4.04
N GLY A 61 -4.59 -14.18 -3.22
CA GLY A 61 -5.51 -14.98 -2.41
C GLY A 61 -5.91 -14.33 -1.09
N SER A 62 -5.07 -13.43 -0.58
CA SER A 62 -5.37 -12.65 0.61
C SER A 62 -4.67 -11.31 0.59
N TYR A 63 -5.26 -10.32 1.27
CA TYR A 63 -4.77 -8.95 1.33
C TYR A 63 -4.63 -8.48 2.78
N HIS A 64 -3.47 -7.89 3.07
CA HIS A 64 -3.18 -7.15 4.30
C HIS A 64 -2.97 -5.68 3.94
N ILE A 65 -3.88 -4.81 4.38
CA ILE A 65 -3.91 -3.39 4.00
C ILE A 65 -3.31 -2.55 5.13
N CYS A 66 -2.28 -1.77 4.80
CA CYS A 66 -1.57 -0.85 5.69
C CYS A 66 -1.64 0.57 5.11
N ILE A 67 -2.38 1.47 5.76
CA ILE A 67 -2.53 2.87 5.33
C ILE A 67 -2.29 3.84 6.49
N ASN A 68 -1.92 5.09 6.21
CA ASN A 68 -1.53 6.06 7.24
C ASN A 68 -2.67 6.45 8.21
N PHE A 69 -3.90 6.52 7.70
CA PHE A 69 -5.10 6.78 8.48
C PHE A 69 -6.30 6.12 7.78
N VAL A 70 -7.23 5.60 8.56
CA VAL A 70 -8.38 4.84 8.08
C VAL A 70 -9.65 5.63 8.35
N GLU A 71 -10.15 6.35 7.33
CA GLU A 71 -11.47 6.98 7.40
C GLU A 71 -12.59 5.95 7.29
N LEU A 72 -13.70 6.18 8.00
CA LEU A 72 -14.86 5.29 7.99
C LEU A 72 -15.43 5.07 6.58
N ASN A 73 -15.39 6.09 5.73
CA ASN A 73 -15.86 5.99 4.34
C ASN A 73 -15.00 5.00 3.55
N TYR A 74 -13.67 5.07 3.68
CA TYR A 74 -12.77 4.13 3.00
C TYR A 74 -12.97 2.69 3.46
N ILE A 75 -13.25 2.46 4.75
CA ILE A 75 -13.57 1.11 5.23
C ILE A 75 -14.85 0.58 4.60
N LYS A 76 -15.87 1.42 4.43
CA LYS A 76 -17.11 1.01 3.75
C LYS A 76 -16.86 0.67 2.30
N ASP A 77 -16.15 1.54 1.58
CA ASP A 77 -15.82 1.33 0.17
C ASP A 77 -15.04 0.02 -0.02
N LEU A 78 -14.06 -0.26 0.86
CA LEU A 78 -13.28 -1.51 0.83
C LEU A 78 -14.13 -2.74 1.18
N ALA A 79 -15.04 -2.62 2.15
CA ALA A 79 -15.92 -3.71 2.54
C ALA A 79 -16.96 -4.04 1.45
N GLU A 80 -17.45 -3.04 0.72
CA GLU A 80 -18.35 -3.23 -0.42
C GLU A 80 -17.63 -3.87 -1.61
N ALA A 81 -16.34 -3.57 -1.80
CA ALA A 81 -15.53 -4.11 -2.88
C ALA A 81 -15.04 -5.56 -2.65
N ASP A 82 -14.90 -6.00 -1.39
CA ASP A 82 -14.36 -7.33 -1.05
C ASP A 82 -15.42 -8.44 -1.16
N GLU A 83 -15.91 -8.69 -2.38
CA GLU A 83 -16.88 -9.77 -2.65
C GLU A 83 -16.30 -11.19 -2.45
N PHE A 84 -14.97 -11.31 -2.38
CA PHE A 84 -14.25 -12.58 -2.30
C PHE A 84 -13.72 -12.91 -0.90
N ASP A 85 -14.07 -12.11 0.12
CA ASP A 85 -13.60 -12.26 1.51
C ASP A 85 -12.07 -12.44 1.59
N CYS A 86 -11.34 -11.67 0.79
CA CYS A 86 -9.89 -11.80 0.64
C CYS A 86 -9.12 -10.83 1.54
N VAL A 87 -9.75 -9.77 2.04
CA VAL A 87 -9.14 -8.86 3.01
C VAL A 87 -9.08 -9.54 4.38
N ARG A 88 -7.87 -9.63 4.95
CA ARG A 88 -7.64 -10.26 6.27
C ARG A 88 -7.42 -9.25 7.37
N VAL A 89 -6.71 -8.18 7.07
CA VAL A 89 -6.34 -7.15 8.03
C VAL A 89 -6.36 -5.79 7.34
N VAL A 90 -6.96 -4.81 8.00
CA VAL A 90 -6.81 -3.40 7.69
C VAL A 90 -6.25 -2.72 8.93
N GLN A 91 -5.10 -2.06 8.79
CA GLN A 91 -4.43 -1.40 9.92
C GLN A 91 -3.86 -0.04 9.54
N GLU A 92 -3.82 0.83 10.54
CA GLU A 92 -3.13 2.10 10.45
C GLU A 92 -1.63 1.92 10.62
N PHE A 93 -0.85 2.46 9.69
CA PHE A 93 0.60 2.41 9.73
C PHE A 93 1.18 3.77 9.34
N TYR A 94 1.63 4.50 10.36
CA TYR A 94 2.03 5.90 10.30
C TYR A 94 3.42 6.13 9.66
N ALA A 95 3.62 5.65 8.44
CA ALA A 95 4.90 5.74 7.73
C ALA A 95 4.73 6.34 6.33
N ASP A 96 4.21 7.56 6.28
CA ASP A 96 3.96 8.35 5.08
C ASP A 96 5.11 9.32 4.72
N TYR A 97 6.31 9.07 5.23
CA TYR A 97 7.51 9.90 5.02
C TYR A 97 8.72 9.08 4.53
N LEU A 98 9.68 9.77 3.92
CA LEU A 98 10.96 9.19 3.53
C LEU A 98 11.98 9.38 4.65
N ALA A 99 12.42 8.28 5.26
CA ALA A 99 13.48 8.27 6.28
C ALA A 99 14.86 8.43 5.61
N VAL A 100 15.31 9.67 5.40
CA VAL A 100 16.59 9.98 4.75
C VAL A 100 17.77 9.61 5.63
N ASN A 101 17.69 9.93 6.92
CA ASN A 101 18.64 9.52 7.97
C ASN A 101 17.92 9.33 9.30
N ARG A 102 18.61 8.79 10.31
CA ARG A 102 18.06 8.58 11.67
C ARG A 102 17.35 9.79 12.28
N HIS A 103 17.79 11.00 11.93
CA HIS A 103 17.26 12.26 12.45
C HIS A 103 16.75 13.21 11.35
N LEU A 104 16.58 12.72 10.13
CA LEU A 104 16.15 13.52 8.99
C LEU A 104 15.13 12.74 8.16
N TYR A 105 13.98 13.35 7.93
CA TYR A 105 12.96 12.81 7.04
C TYR A 105 12.55 13.84 5.99
N SER A 106 11.94 13.36 4.92
CA SER A 106 11.33 14.18 3.87
C SER A 106 9.91 13.72 3.61
N LEU A 107 8.97 14.67 3.49
CA LEU A 107 7.60 14.38 3.04
C LEU A 107 7.52 14.16 1.53
N ASN A 108 8.62 14.40 0.80
CA ASN A 108 8.70 14.33 -0.65
C ASN A 108 7.66 15.22 -1.36
N ILE A 109 7.39 16.40 -0.79
CA ILE A 109 6.49 17.42 -1.35
C ILE A 109 7.36 18.55 -1.92
N PRO A 110 7.46 18.70 -3.25
CA PRO A 110 8.12 19.85 -3.84
C PRO A 110 7.28 21.11 -3.60
N MET A 111 7.91 22.23 -3.18
CA MET A 111 7.25 23.50 -2.84
C MET A 111 6.22 23.39 -1.70
N THR A 112 6.70 23.19 -0.48
CA THR A 112 5.90 23.25 0.75
C THR A 112 5.48 24.66 1.17
N TYR A 113 6.00 25.70 0.50
CA TYR A 113 5.71 27.09 0.81
C TYR A 113 4.78 27.68 -0.25
N GLN A 114 3.51 27.89 0.10
CA GLN A 114 2.64 28.79 -0.65
C GLN A 114 2.75 30.18 -0.04
N VAL A 115 3.33 31.13 -0.78
CA VAL A 115 3.22 32.55 -0.43
C VAL A 115 1.78 32.94 -0.70
N ILE A 116 1.06 33.29 0.38
CA ILE A 116 -0.30 33.83 0.36
C ILE A 116 -0.25 35.28 -0.15
#